data_AF-I4B5T7-F1
#
_entry.id   AF-I4B5T7-F1
#
_cell.length_a   1.000
_cell.length_b   1.000
_cell.length_c   1.000
_cell.angle_alpha   90.00
_cell.angle_beta   90.00
_cell.angle_gamma   90.00
#
_symmetry.space_group_name_H-M   'P 1'
#
loop_
_entity.id
_entity.type
_entity.pdbx_description
1 polymer ?
#
loop_
_entity_poly.entity_id
_entity_poly.type
_entity_poly.pdbx_seq_one_letter_code
_entity_poly.pdbx_strand_id
1 'polypeptide(L)'
;MPGDALVHRINRIQGQLEALKRIVTSGEADCVKTIELAKAASNAIKKFAQAYVETHLDQCIEEKVAVKELHGEMRKVVHSSFSL
;
A
#
# COMPACT_ATOMS: atom_id res chain seq x y z
N MET A 1 3.50 -18.60 -1.75
CA MET A 1 2.27 -17.88 -2.17
C MET A 1 2.61 -16.41 -2.44
N PRO A 2 1.94 -15.71 -3.37
CA PRO A 2 2.28 -14.33 -3.76
C PRO A 2 2.35 -13.32 -2.60
N GLY A 3 1.55 -13.51 -1.54
CA GLY A 3 1.56 -12.64 -0.36
C GLY A 3 2.84 -12.67 0.48
N ASP A 4 3.64 -13.74 0.37
CA ASP A 4 4.83 -13.95 1.20
C ASP A 4 5.94 -12.92 0.88
N ALA A 5 6.08 -12.56 -0.40
CA ALA A 5 7.07 -11.57 -0.84
C ALA A 5 6.74 -10.14 -0.39
N LEU A 6 5.46 -9.77 -0.33
CA LEU A 6 5.01 -8.47 0.17
C LEU A 6 5.17 -8.38 1.69
N VAL A 7 4.81 -9.45 2.41
CA VAL A 7 5.02 -9.56 3.86
C VAL A 7 6.50 -9.48 4.23
N HIS A 8 7.38 -10.18 3.52
CA HIS A 8 8.83 -10.08 3.74
C HIS A 8 9.36 -8.64 3.56
N ARG A 9 8.85 -7.89 2.57
CA ARG A 9 9.22 -6.48 2.36
C ARG A 9 8.76 -5.61 3.53
N ILE A 10 7.54 -5.81 4.03
CA ILE A 10 7.01 -5.10 5.20
C ILE A 10 7.86 -5.38 6.44
N ASN A 11 8.15 -6.65 6.73
CA ASN A 11 8.96 -7.03 7.90
C ASN A 11 10.34 -6.35 7.88
N ARG A 12 10.96 -6.25 6.71
CA ARG A 12 12.24 -5.53 6.54
C ARG A 12 12.10 -4.03 6.81
N ILE A 13 11.06 -3.39 6.28
CA ILE A 13 10.78 -1.97 6.52
C ILE A 13 10.57 -1.72 8.01
N GLN A 14 9.80 -2.56 8.69
CA GLN A 14 9.57 -2.46 10.14
C GLN A 14 10.89 -2.53 10.91
N GLY A 15 11.78 -3.46 10.57
CA GLY A 15 13.11 -3.53 11.20
C GLY A 15 13.93 -2.25 11.03
N GLN A 16 13.84 -1.59 9.88
CA GLN A 16 14.50 -0.30 9.63
C GLN A 16 13.89 0.83 10.47
N LEU A 17 12.56 0.88 10.58
CA LEU A 17 11.86 1.88 11.38
C LEU A 17 12.14 1.71 12.88
N GLU A 18 12.17 0.48 13.38
CA GLU A 18 12.56 0.21 14.78
C GLU A 18 14.00 0.60 15.06
N ALA A 19 14.92 0.39 14.11
CA ALA A 19 16.30 0.86 14.26
C ALA A 19 16.38 2.40 14.32
N LEU A 20 15.65 3.11 13.46
CA LEU A 20 15.58 4.59 13.51
C LEU A 20 14.97 5.08 14.82
N LYS A 21 13.90 4.44 15.29
CA LYS A 21 13.29 4.74 16.59
C LYS A 21 14.29 4.60 17.73
N ARG A 22 15.07 3.51 17.76
CA ARG A 22 16.13 3.30 18.76
C ARG A 22 17.15 4.44 18.75
N ILE A 23 17.65 4.83 17.57
CA ILE A 23 18.61 5.93 17.41
C ILE A 23 18.05 7.24 17.96
N VAL A 24 16.80 7.57 17.63
CA VAL A 24 16.15 8.79 18.12
C VAL A 24 16.01 8.77 19.65
N THR A 25 15.71 7.61 20.23
CA THR A 25 15.52 7.48 21.68
C THR A 25 16.82 7.36 22.49
N SER A 26 17.91 6.84 21.91
CA SER A 26 19.18 6.64 22.62
C SER A 26 20.05 7.89 22.69
N GLY A 27 19.84 8.88 21.81
CA GLY A 27 20.65 10.09 21.74
C GLY A 27 22.06 9.90 21.15
N GLU A 28 22.52 8.66 21.02
CA GLU A 28 23.75 8.28 20.34
C GLU A 28 23.48 8.02 18.86
N ALA A 29 23.64 9.06 18.04
CA ALA A 29 23.41 9.00 16.59
C ALA A 29 24.69 9.29 15.80
N ASP A 30 25.10 8.34 14.96
CA ASP A 30 25.96 8.60 13.82
C ASP A 30 25.08 9.25 12.73
N CYS A 31 25.19 10.58 12.56
CA CYS A 31 24.32 11.35 11.68
C CYS A 31 24.31 10.80 10.24
N VAL A 32 25.48 10.43 9.71
CA VAL A 32 25.60 9.93 8.34
C VAL A 32 24.89 8.59 8.21
N LYS A 33 25.17 7.63 9.09
CA LYS A 33 24.51 6.31 9.07
C LYS A 33 23.00 6.41 9.29
N THR A 34 22.57 7.34 10.13
CA THR A 34 21.14 7.56 10.42
C THR A 34 20.42 8.09 9.18
N ILE A 35 21.02 9.06 8.46
CA ILE A 35 20.48 9.59 7.20
C ILE A 35 20.44 8.51 6.12
N GLU A 36 21.49 7.69 6.00
CA GLU A 36 21.53 6.57 5.06
C GLU A 36 20.43 5.53 5.35
N LEU A 37 20.23 5.18 6.64
CA LEU A 37 19.18 4.27 7.07
C LEU A 37 17.79 4.83 6.79
N ALA A 38 17.56 6.12 7.07
CA ALA A 38 16.31 6.80 6.77
C ALA A 38 15.99 6.81 5.27
N LYS A 39 17.00 7.10 4.43
CA LYS A 39 16.91 7.02 2.97
C LYS A 39 16.59 5.60 2.51
N ALA A 40 17.24 4.59 3.08
CA ALA A 40 17.00 3.19 2.74
C ALA A 40 15.57 2.75 3.09
N ALA A 41 15.06 3.15 4.26
CA ALA A 41 13.68 2.87 4.68
C ALA A 41 12.66 3.53 3.73
N SER A 42 12.86 4.80 3.38
CA SER A 42 12.00 5.52 2.42
C SER A 42 11.95 4.83 1.06
N ASN A 43 13.11 4.42 0.53
CA ASN A 43 13.18 3.72 -0.75
C ASN A 43 12.54 2.33 -0.69
N ALA A 44 12.67 1.62 0.44
CA ALA A 44 12.02 0.33 0.63
C ALA A 44 10.48 0.46 0.62
N ILE A 45 9.94 1.50 1.28
CA ILE A 45 8.50 1.81 1.25
C ILE A 45 8.02 2.08 -0.18
N LYS A 46 8.73 2.90 -0.96
CA LYS A 46 8.36 3.18 -2.36
C LYS A 46 8.34 1.90 -3.21
N LYS A 47 9.36 1.05 -3.07
CA LYS A 47 9.43 -0.23 -3.79
C LYS A 47 8.34 -1.21 -3.36
N PHE A 48 7.97 -1.20 -2.08
CA PHE A 48 6.84 -1.98 -1.59
C PHE A 48 5.54 -1.49 -2.21
N ALA A 49 5.28 -0.18 -2.21
CA ALA A 49 4.07 0.40 -2.79
C ALA A 49 3.91 0.06 -4.27
N GLN A 50 5.00 0.14 -5.05
CA GLN A 50 5.01 -0.30 -6.44
C GLN A 50 4.64 -1.79 -6.58
N ALA A 51 5.32 -2.67 -5.83
CA ALA A 51 5.07 -4.10 -5.90
C ALA A 51 3.64 -4.49 -5.47
N TYR A 52 3.08 -3.78 -4.49
CA TYR A 52 1.69 -3.97 -4.07
C TYR A 52 0.73 -3.63 -5.21
N VAL A 53 0.89 -2.46 -5.84
CA VAL A 53 0.05 -2.06 -6.98
C VAL A 53 0.18 -3.06 -8.12
N GLU A 54 1.39 -3.48 -8.49
CA GLU A 54 1.60 -4.48 -9.55
C GLU A 54 0.94 -5.83 -9.22
N THR A 55 0.98 -6.26 -7.95
CA THR A 55 0.41 -7.55 -7.52
C THR A 55 -1.12 -7.51 -7.46
N HIS A 56 -1.70 -6.36 -7.09
CA HIS A 56 -3.13 -6.21 -6.85
C HIS A 56 -3.83 -5.35 -7.91
N LEU A 57 -3.18 -5.06 -9.04
CA LEU A 57 -3.71 -4.14 -10.05
C LEU A 57 -5.06 -4.62 -10.58
N ASP A 58 -5.14 -5.91 -10.95
CA ASP A 58 -6.35 -6.51 -11.50
C ASP A 58 -7.49 -6.48 -10.47
N GLN A 59 -7.21 -6.84 -9.21
CA GLN A 59 -8.18 -6.73 -8.12
C GLN A 59 -8.63 -5.27 -7.90
N CYS A 60 -7.72 -4.30 -7.93
CA CYS A 60 -8.03 -2.88 -7.79
C CYS A 60 -8.92 -2.36 -8.94
N ILE A 61 -8.77 -2.93 -10.14
CA ILE A 61 -9.58 -2.60 -11.32
C ILE A 61 -10.94 -3.29 -11.21
N GLU A 62 -10.99 -4.59 -10.90
CA GLU A 62 -12.22 -5.36 -10.73
C GLU A 62 -13.14 -4.78 -9.65
N GLU A 63 -12.59 -4.42 -8.49
CA GLU A 63 -13.34 -3.75 -7.43
C GLU A 63 -13.92 -2.40 -7.89
N LYS A 64 -13.24 -1.66 -8.77
CA LYS A 64 -13.73 -0.39 -9.32
C LYS A 64 -14.70 -0.57 -10.49
N VAL A 65 -14.54 -1.62 -11.30
CA VAL A 65 -15.44 -1.96 -12.40
C VAL A 65 -16.77 -2.47 -11.85
N ALA A 66 -16.76 -3.29 -10.81
CA ALA A 66 -17.96 -3.72 -10.09
C ALA A 66 -18.77 -2.53 -9.55
N VAL A 67 -18.11 -1.47 -9.07
CA VAL A 67 -18.76 -0.22 -8.64
C VAL A 67 -19.37 0.56 -9.82
N LYS A 68 -18.73 0.55 -11.00
CA LYS A 68 -19.26 1.23 -12.20
C LYS A 68 -20.40 0.48 -12.89
N GLU A 69 -20.40 -0.86 -12.88
CA GLU A 69 -21.47 -1.65 -13.48
C GLU A 69 -22.74 -1.70 -12.62
N LEU A 70 -22.61 -1.66 -11.28
CA LEU A 70 -23.75 -1.59 -10.38
C LEU A 70 -24.61 -0.32 -10.61
N HIS A 71 -23.99 0.78 -11.04
CA HIS A 71 -24.67 2.06 -11.28
C HIS A 71 -25.51 2.07 -12.58
N GLY A 72 -25.12 1.27 -13.58
CA GLY A 72 -25.78 1.22 -14.89
C GLY A 72 -27.08 0.41 -14.87
N GLU A 73 -27.10 -0.71 -14.15
CA GLU A 73 -28.28 -1.58 -14.04
C GLU A 73 -29.27 -1.09 -12.97
N MET A 74 -28.81 -0.56 -11.83
CA MET A 74 -29.72 0.04 -10.83
C MET A 74 -30.49 1.24 -11.38
N ARG A 75 -29.88 2.11 -12.21
CA ARG A 75 -30.60 3.25 -12.80
C ARG A 75 -31.74 2.81 -13.70
N LYS A 76 -31.56 1.73 -14.48
CA LYS A 76 -32.61 1.20 -15.36
C LYS A 76 -33.76 0.60 -14.55
N VAL A 77 -33.46 -0.16 -13.51
CA VAL A 77 -34.47 -0.76 -12.62
C VAL A 77 -35.26 0.33 -11.88
N VAL A 78 -34.57 1.29 -11.26
CA VAL A 78 -35.20 2.43 -10.56
C VAL A 78 -36.07 3.26 -11.53
N HIS A 79 -35.59 3.55 -12.74
CA HIS A 79 -36.39 4.30 -13.71
C HIS A 79 -37.61 3.51 -14.20
N SER A 80 -37.49 2.19 -14.40
CA SER A 80 -38.62 1.33 -14.79
C SER A 80 -39.64 1.09 -13.68
N SER A 81 -39.24 1.21 -12.41
CA SER A 81 -40.12 1.00 -11.26
C SER A 81 -40.81 2.27 -10.76
N PHE A 82 -40.33 3.45 -11.16
CA PHE A 82 -40.88 4.74 -10.73
C PHE A 82 -41.36 5.66 -11.86
N SER A 83 -41.30 5.21 -13.12
CA SER A 83 -41.98 5.90 -14.22
C SER A 83 -43.42 5.38 -14.30
N LEU A 84 -44.37 6.24 -13.90
CA LEU A 84 -45.81 6.08 -14.11
C LEU A 84 -46.15 6.03 -15.60
#